data_AF-A0A2E0PS53-F1
#
_entry.id   AF-A0A2E0PS53-F1
#
_cell.length_a   1.000
_cell.length_b   1.000
_cell.length_c   1.000
_cell.angle_alpha   90.00
_cell.angle_beta   90.00
_cell.angle_gamma   90.00
#
_symmetry.space_group_name_H-M   'P 1'
#
loop_
_entity.id
_entity.type
_entity.pdbx_description
1 polymer ?
#
loop_
_entity_poly.entity_id
_entity_poly.type
_entity_poly.pdbx_seq_one_letter_code
_entity_poly.pdbx_strand_id
1 'polypeptide(L)'
;MNLRSTAIMTALMMLFSSMAGCLDRTEEEEPTAMVSTYHVGQLVSAIAGDTMNVEMMSTTNIPVHDYEPSAADIVRLQESDIFFYHGLNLEPWVESALSSLGENAPKSVQTHAMPSGETELDFESMLVSDLCELLAEGPYESTTLGHEDHEGHEGHEDHANETEENHTEEDGHEDHNHAEAEETIQNPEGCPADTVISVFHMEAGEHVLEFEGHHDETFNMAVLKMPGGHAHHHHDHGHAGPFEWAGVFEIADSSHTWTMQKVDGAYADPSMRLVLIPTDAATEEAMEAAEEGVGEMIEGDSCTVIEDGETMTPIAAEGSCFELHVGVGDDSTFTIDTTGVSALAAYAQHVPTEFERDAHYLADSAGNDIEPVAQESVGSHDHDHGGHGEEGEIEAGEDEEAFNYDPHSWLDPVSFKEQAKVVLEALKEAFPSDASTFTANAESYMSQLDSLHSDFQTALPSDSSCTDNKVIANHNAYSYLAKRYDLKFISIHGLDPEGEPSAADIAEAVEEINEEGITVLFIEEYTSESAVDSIVEQTKSDTMPNGVGVEYLYTMEMEPKDISDDYISMMRKSMNSLKEGLGC
;
A
#
# COMPACT_ATOMS: atom_id res chain seq x y z
N MET A 1 10.99 -20.41 84.08
CA MET A 1 10.34 -20.18 82.78
C MET A 1 10.94 -21.14 81.76
N ASN A 2 10.10 -21.91 81.07
CA ASN A 2 10.50 -23.04 80.25
C ASN A 2 11.26 -22.61 78.98
N LEU A 3 12.47 -23.16 78.77
CA LEU A 3 13.25 -22.99 77.53
C LEU A 3 12.45 -23.34 76.25
N ARG A 4 11.45 -24.21 76.38
CA ARG A 4 10.53 -24.58 75.29
C ARG A 4 9.59 -23.45 74.86
N SER A 5 9.17 -22.57 75.78
CA SER A 5 8.33 -21.41 75.42
C SER A 5 9.13 -20.30 74.76
N THR A 6 10.39 -20.11 75.15
CA THR A 6 11.25 -19.08 74.56
C THR A 6 11.63 -19.44 73.12
N ALA A 7 11.97 -20.71 72.85
CA ALA A 7 12.33 -21.16 71.49
C ALA A 7 11.15 -21.10 70.49
N ILE A 8 9.93 -21.37 70.94
CA ILE A 8 8.73 -21.26 70.09
C ILE A 8 8.42 -19.80 69.78
N MET A 9 8.63 -18.89 70.75
CA MET A 9 8.35 -17.46 70.57
C MET A 9 9.38 -16.78 69.66
N THR A 10 10.66 -17.21 69.69
CA THR A 10 11.68 -16.70 68.75
C THR A 10 11.52 -17.25 67.34
N ALA A 11 11.09 -18.52 67.18
CA ALA A 11 10.80 -19.10 65.87
C ALA A 11 9.56 -18.45 65.22
N LEU A 12 8.53 -18.12 66.01
CA LEU A 12 7.35 -17.42 65.51
C LEU A 12 7.66 -15.97 65.08
N MET A 13 8.59 -15.29 65.76
CA MET A 13 9.01 -13.92 65.42
C MET A 13 9.90 -13.87 64.16
N MET A 14 10.69 -14.90 63.89
CA MET A 14 11.43 -15.04 62.63
C MET A 14 10.50 -15.41 61.45
N LEU A 15 9.48 -16.23 61.68
CA LEU A 15 8.45 -16.57 60.68
C LEU A 15 7.54 -15.40 60.30
N PHE A 16 7.26 -14.48 61.23
CA PHE A 16 6.53 -13.24 60.91
C PHE A 16 7.42 -12.17 60.26
N SER A 17 8.74 -12.20 60.46
CA SER A 17 9.67 -11.29 59.76
C SER A 17 9.92 -11.70 58.30
N SER A 18 9.76 -12.99 57.96
CA SER A 18 9.79 -13.45 56.57
C SER A 18 8.49 -13.20 55.79
N MET A 19 7.38 -12.86 56.47
CA MET A 19 6.10 -12.56 55.83
C MET A 19 5.85 -11.05 55.64
N ALA A 20 6.60 -10.21 56.37
CA ALA A 20 6.54 -8.75 56.23
C ALA A 20 7.34 -8.22 55.02
N GLY A 21 8.16 -9.06 54.37
CA GLY A 21 8.90 -8.72 53.15
C GLY A 21 8.17 -9.04 51.84
N CYS A 22 6.94 -9.59 51.89
CA CYS A 22 6.12 -9.93 50.72
C CYS A 22 4.85 -9.07 50.60
N LEU A 23 4.75 -7.97 51.34
CA LEU A 23 3.54 -7.13 51.42
C LEU A 23 3.81 -5.65 51.15
N ASP A 24 4.89 -5.36 50.43
CA ASP A 24 5.23 -4.02 49.94
C ASP A 24 5.79 -4.09 48.51
N ARG A 25 5.31 -5.06 47.71
CA ARG A 25 5.34 -4.91 46.27
C ARG A 25 4.09 -4.11 45.95
N THR A 26 4.22 -2.79 45.94
CA THR A 26 3.38 -1.96 45.07
C THR A 26 3.33 -2.71 43.73
N GLU A 27 2.14 -2.99 43.21
CA GLU A 27 2.00 -3.29 41.79
C GLU A 27 2.49 -2.02 41.09
N GLU A 28 3.81 -1.92 40.87
CA GLU A 28 4.34 -1.03 39.86
C GLU A 28 3.77 -1.58 38.56
N GLU A 29 3.04 -0.73 37.83
CA GLU A 29 2.57 -1.05 36.50
C GLU A 29 3.77 -1.50 35.67
N GLU A 30 3.61 -2.62 34.97
CA GLU A 30 4.64 -3.15 34.10
C GLU A 30 4.88 -2.14 32.97
N PRO A 31 6.15 -1.82 32.63
CA PRO A 31 6.45 -0.85 31.60
C PRO A 31 5.85 -1.28 30.27
N THR A 32 5.52 -0.31 29.41
CA THR A 32 4.86 -0.57 28.12
C THR A 32 5.78 -0.19 26.97
N ALA A 33 6.05 -1.14 26.08
CA ALA A 33 6.69 -0.93 24.79
C ALA A 33 5.64 -0.87 23.68
N MET A 34 5.56 0.25 22.98
CA MET A 34 4.76 0.37 21.76
C MET A 34 5.60 -0.11 20.56
N VAL A 35 4.99 -0.83 19.62
CA VAL A 35 5.65 -1.31 18.40
C VAL A 35 4.83 -0.96 17.16
N SER A 36 5.47 -0.60 16.06
CA SER A 36 4.76 -0.21 14.82
C SER A 36 4.16 -1.40 14.07
N THR A 37 4.89 -2.52 14.00
CA THR A 37 4.56 -3.70 13.20
C THR A 37 4.73 -4.98 14.00
N TYR A 38 4.11 -6.07 13.52
CA TYR A 38 4.11 -7.33 14.23
C TYR A 38 5.51 -7.95 14.32
N HIS A 39 6.31 -7.93 13.25
CA HIS A 39 7.69 -8.43 13.31
C HIS A 39 8.55 -7.68 14.34
N VAL A 40 8.39 -6.37 14.49
CA VAL A 40 9.05 -5.60 15.57
C VAL A 40 8.51 -6.04 16.94
N GLY A 41 7.20 -6.23 17.06
CA GLY A 41 6.56 -6.80 18.24
C GLY A 41 7.12 -8.16 18.65
N GLN A 42 7.44 -9.03 17.68
CA GLN A 42 8.05 -10.33 17.92
C GLN A 42 9.47 -10.21 18.50
N LEU A 43 10.29 -9.28 18.01
CA LEU A 43 11.61 -9.00 18.58
C LEU A 43 11.50 -8.55 20.04
N VAL A 44 10.67 -7.53 20.28
CA VAL A 44 10.50 -6.93 21.61
C VAL A 44 9.94 -7.95 22.58
N SER A 45 8.89 -8.68 22.20
CA SER A 45 8.27 -9.71 23.03
C SER A 45 9.24 -10.85 23.36
N ALA A 46 10.00 -11.32 22.37
CA ALA A 46 10.96 -12.41 22.58
C ALA A 46 12.09 -12.04 23.54
N ILE A 47 12.52 -10.77 23.54
CA ILE A 47 13.62 -10.29 24.38
C ILE A 47 13.10 -9.87 25.76
N ALA A 48 12.00 -9.14 25.82
CA ALA A 48 11.43 -8.63 27.05
C ALA A 48 10.79 -9.72 27.92
N GLY A 49 10.12 -10.70 27.30
CA GLY A 49 9.33 -11.70 28.02
C GLY A 49 8.29 -11.04 28.94
N ASP A 50 8.03 -11.65 30.10
CA ASP A 50 7.00 -11.19 31.06
C ASP A 50 7.40 -9.93 31.87
N THR A 51 8.39 -9.14 31.43
CA THR A 51 8.87 -7.96 32.17
C THR A 51 8.28 -6.64 31.69
N MET A 52 7.59 -6.64 30.55
CA MET A 52 6.95 -5.47 29.98
C MET A 52 5.73 -5.85 29.14
N ASN A 53 4.77 -4.95 29.03
CA ASN A 53 3.67 -5.06 28.08
C ASN A 53 4.16 -4.63 26.70
N VAL A 54 3.80 -5.38 25.66
CA VAL A 54 4.08 -5.02 24.27
C VAL A 54 2.75 -4.74 23.59
N GLU A 55 2.59 -3.53 23.08
CA GLU A 55 1.36 -3.06 22.43
C GLU A 55 1.65 -2.64 20.99
N MET A 56 0.76 -2.99 20.07
CA MET A 56 0.82 -2.55 18.68
C MET A 56 0.28 -1.13 18.53
N MET A 57 0.93 -0.36 17.66
CA MET A 57 0.48 0.98 17.29
C MET A 57 -0.83 0.89 16.51
N SER A 58 -0.85 0.14 15.40
CA SER A 58 -2.09 -0.11 14.68
C SER A 58 -2.92 -1.16 15.42
N THR A 59 -4.13 -0.78 15.86
CA THR A 59 -5.11 -1.71 16.46
C THR A 59 -6.09 -2.29 15.44
N THR A 60 -6.00 -1.80 14.21
CA THR A 60 -6.74 -2.25 13.04
C THR A 60 -5.79 -3.06 12.17
N ASN A 61 -6.32 -4.03 11.44
CA ASN A 61 -5.49 -4.81 10.51
C ASN A 61 -5.33 -4.03 9.20
N ILE A 62 -4.70 -2.85 9.31
CA ILE A 62 -4.35 -1.94 8.22
C ILE A 62 -2.83 -2.06 8.00
N PRO A 63 -2.34 -2.15 6.75
CA PRO A 63 -0.92 -2.17 6.43
C PRO A 63 -0.22 -0.98 7.06
N VAL A 64 1.03 -1.18 7.43
CA VAL A 64 1.78 -0.15 8.14
C VAL A 64 2.03 1.10 7.30
N HIS A 65 2.04 0.91 5.97
CA HIS A 65 2.25 1.96 4.97
C HIS A 65 1.04 2.88 4.82
N ASP A 66 -0.16 2.32 4.91
CA ASP A 66 -1.43 3.06 4.79
C ASP A 66 -2.00 3.48 6.15
N TYR A 67 -1.37 3.03 7.23
CA TYR A 67 -1.82 3.35 8.58
C TYR A 67 -1.56 4.82 8.91
N GLU A 68 -2.63 5.55 9.21
CA GLU A 68 -2.54 6.88 9.80
C GLU A 68 -2.91 6.84 11.30
N PRO A 69 -2.01 7.26 12.21
CA PRO A 69 -2.29 7.30 13.64
C PRO A 69 -3.47 8.20 14.00
N SER A 70 -4.46 7.65 14.69
CA SER A 70 -5.54 8.46 15.27
C SER A 70 -5.03 9.29 16.46
N ALA A 71 -5.81 10.31 16.86
CA ALA A 71 -5.50 11.08 18.07
C ALA A 71 -5.43 10.20 19.34
N ALA A 72 -6.17 9.10 19.40
CA ALA A 72 -6.09 8.14 20.50
C ALA A 72 -4.76 7.37 20.46
N ASP A 73 -4.27 7.03 19.29
CA ASP A 73 -3.01 6.31 19.11
C ASP A 73 -1.82 7.19 19.47
N ILE A 74 -1.87 8.48 19.11
CA ILE A 74 -0.86 9.47 19.56
C ILE A 74 -0.82 9.58 21.10
N VAL A 75 -1.98 9.51 21.77
CA VAL A 75 -2.02 9.49 23.25
C VAL A 75 -1.40 8.21 23.80
N ARG A 76 -1.73 7.04 23.25
CA ARG A 76 -1.13 5.76 23.66
C ARG A 76 0.38 5.76 23.45
N LEU A 77 0.85 6.25 22.31
CA LEU A 77 2.27 6.41 22.00
C LEU A 77 2.96 7.30 23.02
N GLN A 78 2.36 8.44 23.37
CA GLN A 78 2.87 9.35 24.40
C GLN A 78 2.95 8.71 25.80
N GLU A 79 2.01 7.81 26.13
CA GLU A 79 1.97 7.11 27.42
C GLU A 79 2.93 5.92 27.51
N SER A 80 3.47 5.45 26.39
CA SER A 80 4.45 4.35 26.35
C SER A 80 5.81 4.74 26.93
N ASP A 81 6.52 3.77 27.52
CA ASP A 81 7.86 3.99 28.07
C ASP A 81 8.95 3.97 26.98
N ILE A 82 8.70 3.22 25.90
CA ILE A 82 9.59 3.08 24.76
C ILE A 82 8.78 2.72 23.50
N PHE A 83 9.18 3.25 22.36
CA PHE A 83 8.60 2.96 21.06
C PHE A 83 9.66 2.30 20.15
N PHE A 84 9.29 1.21 19.48
CA PHE A 84 10.13 0.56 18.49
C PHE A 84 9.43 0.57 17.13
N TYR A 85 10.20 0.88 16.08
CA TYR A 85 9.74 0.84 14.69
C TYR A 85 10.82 0.27 13.78
N HIS A 86 10.48 -0.12 12.55
CA HIS A 86 11.44 -0.70 11.62
C HIS A 86 12.40 0.35 11.08
N GLY A 87 11.84 1.41 10.46
CA GLY A 87 12.57 2.42 9.68
C GLY A 87 12.67 2.07 8.20
N LEU A 88 13.64 2.64 7.48
CA LEU A 88 13.70 2.61 6.01
C LEU A 88 12.40 3.12 5.34
N ASN A 89 11.77 4.11 5.98
CA ASN A 89 10.48 4.68 5.56
C ASN A 89 9.30 3.69 5.54
N LEU A 90 9.43 2.48 6.10
CA LEU A 90 8.31 1.53 6.24
C LEU A 90 7.08 2.20 6.91
N GLU A 91 7.33 3.06 7.89
CA GLU A 91 6.29 3.75 8.65
C GLU A 91 6.35 5.27 8.39
N PRO A 92 5.77 5.77 7.28
CA PRO A 92 5.92 7.16 6.85
C PRO A 92 5.39 8.17 7.89
N TRP A 93 4.41 7.75 8.69
CA TRP A 93 3.80 8.56 9.73
C TRP A 93 4.69 8.79 10.97
N VAL A 94 5.74 7.99 11.19
CA VAL A 94 6.50 7.99 12.46
C VAL A 94 7.16 9.34 12.73
N GLU A 95 7.81 9.94 11.73
CA GLU A 95 8.51 11.22 11.94
C GLU A 95 7.54 12.35 12.31
N SER A 96 6.42 12.43 11.61
CA SER A 96 5.36 13.40 11.88
C SER A 96 4.76 13.21 13.28
N ALA A 97 4.44 11.96 13.64
CA ALA A 97 3.89 11.61 14.95
C ALA A 97 4.85 12.00 16.09
N LEU A 98 6.13 11.64 15.99
CA LEU A 98 7.13 11.97 17.01
C LEU A 98 7.40 13.48 17.09
N SER A 99 7.43 14.17 15.95
CA SER A 99 7.59 15.64 15.89
C SER A 99 6.42 16.36 16.58
N SER A 100 5.19 15.88 16.37
CA SER A 100 3.99 16.46 16.99
C SER A 100 3.99 16.35 18.53
N LEU A 101 4.59 15.30 19.06
CA LEU A 101 4.72 15.05 20.50
C LEU A 101 5.85 15.88 21.16
N GLY A 102 6.87 16.24 20.39
CA GLY A 102 8.01 17.05 20.87
C GLY A 102 8.69 16.43 22.09
N GLU A 103 8.83 17.20 23.17
CA GLU A 103 9.44 16.72 24.43
C GLU A 103 8.63 15.62 25.15
N ASN A 104 7.38 15.39 24.74
CA ASN A 104 6.54 14.30 25.27
C ASN A 104 6.68 13.01 24.46
N ALA A 105 7.45 13.00 23.36
CA ALA A 105 7.67 11.80 22.59
C ALA A 105 8.40 10.74 23.45
N PRO A 106 7.99 9.45 23.38
CA PRO A 106 8.69 8.39 24.08
C PRO A 106 10.09 8.20 23.51
N LYS A 107 10.96 7.52 24.27
CA LYS A 107 12.24 7.05 23.70
C LYS A 107 11.90 6.15 22.50
N SER A 108 12.32 6.56 21.31
CA SER A 108 12.00 5.86 20.07
C SER A 108 13.25 5.21 19.49
N VAL A 109 13.12 3.98 18.99
CA VAL A 109 14.23 3.16 18.52
C VAL A 109 13.88 2.53 17.17
N GLN A 110 14.59 2.94 16.13
CA GLN A 110 14.61 2.25 14.85
C GLN A 110 15.33 0.92 15.00
N THR A 111 14.70 -0.18 14.57
CA THR A 111 15.21 -1.54 14.75
C THR A 111 16.01 -2.06 13.57
N HIS A 112 15.84 -1.48 12.38
CA HIS A 112 16.56 -1.89 11.18
C HIS A 112 18.09 -1.96 11.42
N ALA A 113 18.67 -3.11 11.05
CA ALA A 113 20.10 -3.35 11.10
C ALA A 113 20.48 -4.51 10.17
N MET A 114 21.62 -4.38 9.50
CA MET A 114 22.17 -5.38 8.59
C MET A 114 23.43 -6.06 9.14
N PRO A 115 23.73 -7.30 8.72
CA PRO A 115 24.97 -7.97 9.07
C PRO A 115 26.20 -7.17 8.62
N SER A 116 27.27 -7.21 9.43
CA SER A 116 28.50 -6.48 9.13
C SER A 116 29.07 -6.83 7.75
N GLY A 117 29.13 -5.84 6.85
CA GLY A 117 29.68 -5.98 5.50
C GLY A 117 28.63 -6.22 4.42
N GLU A 118 27.35 -6.25 4.79
CA GLU A 118 26.22 -6.22 3.88
C GLU A 118 25.58 -4.83 3.89
N THR A 119 24.96 -4.45 2.79
CA THR A 119 24.29 -3.16 2.60
C THR A 119 22.79 -3.36 2.53
N GLU A 120 22.04 -2.30 2.86
CA GLU A 120 20.62 -2.21 2.51
C GLU A 120 20.43 -2.44 1.00
N LEU A 121 19.29 -2.98 0.65
CA LEU A 121 18.89 -3.16 -0.73
C LEU A 121 18.18 -1.90 -1.20
N ASP A 122 18.92 -1.09 -1.93
CA ASP A 122 18.43 0.10 -2.62
C ASP A 122 17.78 -0.33 -3.94
N PHE A 123 16.56 0.13 -4.20
CA PHE A 123 15.76 -0.32 -5.34
C PHE A 123 16.40 0.07 -6.68
N GLU A 124 16.95 1.29 -6.78
CA GLU A 124 17.70 1.74 -7.95
C GLU A 124 18.92 0.85 -8.23
N SER A 125 19.70 0.54 -7.19
CA SER A 125 20.87 -0.33 -7.31
C SER A 125 20.50 -1.76 -7.72
N MET A 126 19.39 -2.29 -7.20
CA MET A 126 18.86 -3.61 -7.61
C MET A 126 18.45 -3.63 -9.08
N LEU A 127 17.70 -2.62 -9.50
CA LEU A 127 17.27 -2.42 -10.88
C LEU A 127 18.43 -2.33 -11.86
N VAL A 128 19.42 -1.52 -11.52
CA VAL A 128 20.62 -1.37 -12.34
C VAL A 128 21.30 -2.72 -12.50
N SER A 129 21.42 -3.49 -11.41
CA SER A 129 21.98 -4.85 -11.47
C SER A 129 21.18 -5.78 -12.39
N ASP A 130 19.86 -5.79 -12.29
CA ASP A 130 18.99 -6.65 -13.09
C ASP A 130 19.00 -6.25 -14.58
N LEU A 131 18.99 -4.95 -14.89
CA LEU A 131 19.20 -4.43 -16.25
C LEU A 131 20.55 -4.87 -16.82
N CYS A 132 21.62 -4.83 -16.00
CA CYS A 132 22.94 -5.30 -16.42
C CYS A 132 22.95 -6.81 -16.74
N GLU A 133 22.28 -7.64 -15.92
CA GLU A 133 22.14 -9.08 -16.17
C GLU A 133 21.37 -9.35 -17.46
N LEU A 134 20.22 -8.67 -17.65
CA LEU A 134 19.42 -8.79 -18.87
C LEU A 134 20.20 -8.40 -20.13
N LEU A 135 20.93 -7.29 -20.10
CA LEU A 135 21.76 -6.88 -21.25
C LEU A 135 22.92 -7.83 -21.54
N ALA A 136 23.42 -8.54 -20.52
CA ALA A 136 24.52 -9.48 -20.66
C ALA A 136 24.08 -10.89 -21.10
N GLU A 137 22.99 -11.41 -20.53
CA GLU A 137 22.55 -12.80 -20.67
C GLU A 137 21.26 -12.95 -21.50
N GLY A 138 20.46 -11.89 -21.62
CA GLY A 138 19.15 -11.87 -22.26
C GLY A 138 18.01 -12.31 -21.33
N PRO A 139 16.74 -11.96 -21.64
CA PRO A 139 16.30 -11.38 -22.91
C PRO A 139 16.55 -9.86 -23.04
N TYR A 140 16.91 -9.42 -24.25
CA TYR A 140 16.99 -8.02 -24.65
C TYR A 140 16.58 -7.90 -26.12
N GLU A 141 16.06 -6.74 -26.52
CA GLU A 141 15.80 -6.43 -27.92
C GLU A 141 17.07 -5.87 -28.58
N SER A 142 17.37 -6.31 -29.80
CA SER A 142 18.52 -5.81 -30.57
C SER A 142 18.01 -5.01 -31.76
N THR A 143 18.24 -3.70 -31.71
CA THR A 143 17.75 -2.74 -32.71
C THR A 143 18.92 -2.16 -33.47
N THR A 144 18.77 -1.99 -34.78
CA THR A 144 19.74 -1.29 -35.63
C THR A 144 19.08 -0.05 -36.18
N LEU A 145 19.59 1.12 -35.83
CA LEU A 145 19.14 2.38 -36.42
C LEU A 145 19.65 2.42 -37.86
N GLY A 146 18.73 2.44 -38.82
CA GLY A 146 19.08 2.52 -40.23
C GLY A 146 19.13 3.97 -40.68
N HIS A 147 20.19 4.35 -41.39
CA HIS A 147 20.21 5.62 -42.10
C HIS A 147 19.27 5.56 -43.32
N GLU A 148 18.12 6.23 -43.27
CA GLU A 148 17.42 6.58 -44.51
C GLU A 148 18.16 7.73 -45.19
N ASP A 149 19.18 7.38 -45.98
CA ASP A 149 19.70 8.28 -47.00
C ASP A 149 18.54 8.61 -47.95
N HIS A 150 18.03 9.83 -47.89
CA HIS A 150 17.15 10.40 -48.93
C HIS A 150 17.96 10.60 -50.24
N GLU A 151 18.42 9.51 -50.85
CA GLU A 151 19.07 9.50 -52.16
C GLU A 151 18.01 9.41 -53.26
N GLY A 152 17.54 10.60 -53.68
CA GLY A 152 17.37 10.97 -55.09
C GLY A 152 16.52 10.09 -56.00
N HIS A 153 15.20 10.33 -56.04
CA HIS A 153 14.40 9.95 -57.20
C HIS A 153 14.58 10.94 -58.36
N GLU A 154 15.44 10.58 -59.32
CA GLU A 154 15.51 11.24 -60.61
C GLU A 154 14.21 11.08 -61.41
N GLY A 155 13.67 12.22 -61.86
CA GLY A 155 13.28 12.40 -63.25
C GLY A 155 11.83 12.11 -63.62
N HIS A 156 11.00 13.16 -63.67
CA HIS A 156 10.22 13.44 -64.87
C HIS A 156 9.85 14.93 -64.98
N GLU A 157 10.26 15.53 -66.10
CA GLU A 157 10.03 16.90 -66.53
C GLU A 157 8.54 17.20 -66.77
N ASP A 158 8.06 18.40 -66.39
CA ASP A 158 7.44 19.35 -67.34
C ASP A 158 7.09 20.72 -66.72
N HIS A 159 7.73 21.76 -67.28
CA HIS A 159 7.27 23.14 -67.51
C HIS A 159 7.05 24.16 -66.35
N ALA A 160 8.14 24.90 -66.08
CA ALA A 160 8.28 26.36 -66.20
C ALA A 160 7.21 27.31 -65.61
N ASN A 161 7.55 27.96 -64.49
CA ASN A 161 7.60 29.42 -64.41
C ASN A 161 8.57 29.85 -63.29
N GLU A 162 9.46 30.80 -63.61
CA GLU A 162 10.38 31.40 -62.65
C GLU A 162 9.63 32.29 -61.66
N THR A 163 9.88 32.11 -60.36
CA THR A 163 10.20 33.19 -59.41
C THR A 163 10.96 32.58 -58.24
N GLU A 164 12.26 32.86 -58.21
CA GLU A 164 13.08 32.83 -56.99
C GLU A 164 12.56 33.90 -56.03
N GLU A 165 12.20 33.51 -54.81
CA GLU A 165 12.98 33.80 -53.60
C GLU A 165 12.12 33.60 -52.34
N ASN A 166 12.73 32.91 -51.38
CA ASN A 166 12.42 32.88 -49.94
C ASN A 166 11.29 31.96 -49.46
N HIS A 167 11.59 30.66 -49.43
CA HIS A 167 11.10 29.80 -48.35
C HIS A 167 12.26 29.53 -47.41
N THR A 168 12.24 30.22 -46.27
CA THR A 168 12.82 29.72 -45.03
C THR A 168 12.22 28.35 -44.79
N GLU A 169 13.03 27.30 -44.86
CA GLU A 169 12.67 26.03 -44.25
C GLU A 169 12.75 26.26 -42.74
N GLU A 170 11.62 26.69 -42.19
CA GLU A 170 11.26 26.34 -40.84
C GLU A 170 11.01 24.84 -40.90
N ASP A 171 11.99 24.06 -40.42
CA ASP A 171 11.75 22.69 -40.00
C ASP A 171 10.73 22.75 -38.86
N GLY A 172 9.46 22.66 -39.25
CA GLY A 172 8.32 22.55 -38.37
C GLY A 172 8.29 21.17 -37.73
N HIS A 173 9.14 20.97 -36.74
CA HIS A 173 8.88 20.04 -35.65
C HIS A 173 8.46 20.87 -34.44
N GLU A 174 7.34 21.57 -34.60
CA GLU A 174 6.61 22.16 -33.48
C GLU A 174 5.68 21.09 -32.92
N ASP A 175 5.84 20.83 -31.61
CA ASP A 175 4.81 20.30 -30.70
C ASP A 175 4.61 18.77 -30.61
N HIS A 176 5.69 18.04 -30.29
CA HIS A 176 5.56 16.79 -29.55
C HIS A 176 6.25 16.96 -28.18
N ASN A 177 5.51 16.74 -27.10
CA ASN A 177 6.08 16.71 -25.74
C ASN A 177 7.03 15.51 -25.64
N HIS A 178 8.33 15.76 -25.67
CA HIS A 178 9.34 14.75 -25.35
C HIS A 178 9.50 14.69 -23.84
N ALA A 179 9.24 13.54 -23.22
CA ALA A 179 9.59 13.29 -21.83
C ALA A 179 11.13 13.25 -21.72
N GLU A 180 11.70 14.09 -20.87
CA GLU A 180 13.13 14.01 -20.53
C GLU A 180 13.33 12.97 -19.43
N ALA A 181 14.45 12.26 -19.48
CA ALA A 181 14.81 11.32 -18.41
C ALA A 181 15.08 12.09 -17.11
N GLU A 182 14.47 11.65 -16.02
CA GLU A 182 14.68 12.23 -14.69
C GLU A 182 16.13 12.01 -14.23
N GLU A 183 16.67 10.82 -14.54
CA GLU A 183 18.04 10.45 -14.25
C GLU A 183 18.68 9.69 -15.41
N THR A 184 19.99 9.86 -15.57
CA THR A 184 20.78 9.09 -16.54
C THR A 184 22.07 8.60 -15.91
N ILE A 185 22.24 7.28 -15.89
CA ILE A 185 23.40 6.59 -15.33
C ILE A 185 24.29 6.10 -16.48
N GLN A 186 25.55 6.55 -16.50
CA GLN A 186 26.51 6.18 -17.54
C GLN A 186 27.50 5.13 -17.05
N ASN A 187 27.66 4.04 -17.82
CA ASN A 187 28.58 2.95 -17.57
C ASN A 187 28.51 2.41 -16.12
N PRO A 188 27.32 1.99 -15.65
CA PRO A 188 27.18 1.42 -14.31
C PRO A 188 28.07 0.18 -14.12
N GLU A 189 28.53 -0.03 -12.88
CA GLU A 189 29.39 -1.17 -12.55
C GLU A 189 28.61 -2.49 -12.72
N GLY A 190 29.22 -3.48 -13.39
CA GLY A 190 28.57 -4.78 -13.68
C GLY A 190 27.84 -4.86 -15.01
N CYS A 191 27.59 -3.72 -15.67
CA CYS A 191 27.02 -3.68 -17.01
C CYS A 191 28.04 -3.92 -18.13
N PRO A 192 27.58 -4.28 -19.34
CA PRO A 192 28.37 -4.18 -20.56
C PRO A 192 28.97 -2.77 -20.74
N ALA A 193 30.07 -2.70 -21.51
CA ALA A 193 30.70 -1.41 -21.78
C ALA A 193 29.80 -0.52 -22.65
N ASP A 194 29.84 0.78 -22.37
CA ASP A 194 29.07 1.83 -23.03
C ASP A 194 27.55 1.74 -22.80
N THR A 195 27.13 1.07 -21.72
CA THR A 195 25.74 1.08 -21.26
C THR A 195 25.34 2.44 -20.72
N VAL A 196 24.15 2.90 -21.12
CA VAL A 196 23.46 4.06 -20.57
C VAL A 196 22.11 3.57 -20.06
N ILE A 197 21.78 3.89 -18.81
CA ILE A 197 20.46 3.65 -18.22
C ILE A 197 19.80 5.03 -18.07
N SER A 198 18.57 5.14 -18.55
CA SER A 198 17.76 6.35 -18.43
C SER A 198 16.51 6.01 -17.62
N VAL A 199 16.26 6.76 -16.56
CA VAL A 199 15.09 6.61 -15.69
C VAL A 199 14.04 7.61 -16.14
N PHE A 200 12.83 7.12 -16.35
CA PHE A 200 11.68 7.91 -16.75
C PHE A 200 10.54 7.67 -15.77
N HIS A 201 9.85 8.73 -15.37
CA HIS A 201 8.53 8.63 -14.80
C HIS A 201 7.52 8.59 -15.94
N MET A 202 6.67 7.55 -15.97
CA MET A 202 5.75 7.31 -17.07
C MET A 202 4.40 6.89 -16.50
N GLU A 203 3.35 7.60 -16.89
CA GLU A 203 1.97 7.19 -16.61
C GLU A 203 1.58 5.95 -17.43
N ALA A 204 0.51 5.28 -17.04
CA ALA A 204 -0.04 4.15 -17.80
C ALA A 204 -0.41 4.59 -19.23
N GLY A 205 0.10 3.88 -20.24
CA GLY A 205 -0.17 4.21 -21.64
C GLY A 205 0.82 3.61 -22.62
N GLU A 206 0.55 3.81 -23.91
CA GLU A 206 1.49 3.47 -24.98
C GLU A 206 2.49 4.62 -25.17
N HIS A 207 3.77 4.31 -25.02
CA HIS A 207 4.85 5.28 -25.15
C HIS A 207 5.77 4.93 -26.32
N VAL A 208 6.20 5.95 -27.06
CA VAL A 208 7.11 5.79 -28.19
C VAL A 208 8.50 6.27 -27.78
N LEU A 209 9.45 5.34 -27.74
CA LEU A 209 10.86 5.67 -27.56
C LEU A 209 11.49 6.02 -28.91
N GLU A 210 11.86 7.29 -29.08
CA GLU A 210 12.57 7.78 -30.25
C GLU A 210 14.08 7.84 -30.00
N PHE A 211 14.86 7.26 -30.92
CA PHE A 211 16.32 7.24 -30.85
C PHE A 211 16.90 7.99 -32.04
N GLU A 212 17.62 9.09 -31.79
CA GLU A 212 18.37 9.79 -32.82
C GLU A 212 19.78 9.21 -32.97
N GLY A 213 20.08 8.66 -34.14
CA GLY A 213 21.41 8.15 -34.49
C GLY A 213 22.01 8.91 -35.66
N HIS A 214 23.28 9.30 -35.57
CA HIS A 214 24.02 9.88 -36.71
C HIS A 214 24.67 8.81 -37.61
N HIS A 215 24.70 7.54 -37.19
CA HIS A 215 25.32 6.42 -37.88
C HIS A 215 24.54 5.12 -37.66
N ASP A 216 24.76 4.12 -38.52
CA ASP A 216 24.20 2.76 -38.35
C ASP A 216 24.79 2.11 -37.09
N GLU A 217 24.16 2.35 -35.95
CA GLU A 217 24.53 1.78 -34.66
C GLU A 217 23.51 0.70 -34.28
N THR A 218 24.03 -0.48 -33.95
CA THR A 218 23.24 -1.54 -33.33
C THR A 218 23.40 -1.41 -31.83
N PHE A 219 22.28 -1.30 -31.12
CA PHE A 219 22.26 -1.30 -29.67
C PHE A 219 21.31 -2.37 -29.16
N ASN A 220 21.58 -2.79 -27.92
CA ASN A 220 20.71 -3.70 -27.18
C ASN A 220 19.92 -2.87 -26.19
N MET A 221 18.65 -3.21 -26.03
CA MET A 221 17.73 -2.54 -25.12
C MET A 221 17.08 -3.57 -24.22
N ALA A 222 17.12 -3.29 -22.93
CA ALA A 222 16.35 -3.96 -21.90
C ALA A 222 15.59 -2.86 -21.15
N VAL A 223 14.35 -3.15 -20.76
CA VAL A 223 13.49 -2.23 -20.03
C VAL A 223 13.01 -2.98 -18.80
N LEU A 224 13.16 -2.37 -17.64
CA LEU A 224 12.62 -2.85 -16.38
C LEU A 224 11.84 -1.70 -15.74
N LYS A 225 10.68 -2.03 -15.18
CA LYS A 225 9.91 -1.13 -14.32
C LYS A 225 10.56 -1.11 -12.94
N MET A 226 10.59 0.04 -12.26
CA MET A 226 11.15 0.13 -10.92
C MET A 226 10.36 -0.73 -9.92
N PRO A 227 10.94 -1.79 -9.32
CA PRO A 227 10.39 -2.44 -8.14
C PRO A 227 10.65 -1.52 -6.96
N GLY A 228 9.66 -1.24 -6.11
CA GLY A 228 9.95 -0.68 -4.79
C GLY A 228 9.13 0.51 -4.32
N GLY A 229 8.28 1.08 -5.15
CA GLY A 229 6.99 1.43 -4.59
C GLY A 229 6.33 0.11 -4.21
N HIS A 230 5.45 0.12 -3.20
CA HIS A 230 4.18 -0.57 -3.45
C HIS A 230 3.79 -0.31 -4.91
N ALA A 231 3.15 -1.25 -5.58
CA ALA A 231 2.25 -0.77 -6.60
C ALA A 231 1.22 0.07 -5.85
N HIS A 232 1.58 1.32 -5.54
CA HIS A 232 0.69 2.42 -5.75
C HIS A 232 0.30 2.21 -7.23
N HIS A 233 -0.72 1.36 -7.44
CA HIS A 233 -1.88 1.84 -8.15
C HIS A 233 -1.99 3.29 -7.73
N HIS A 234 -2.08 4.18 -8.70
CA HIS A 234 -2.57 5.50 -8.40
C HIS A 234 -3.93 5.33 -7.66
N HIS A 235 -3.92 5.09 -6.35
CA HIS A 235 -4.32 6.09 -5.41
C HIS A 235 -3.60 7.34 -5.89
N ASP A 236 -4.20 7.97 -6.90
CA ASP A 236 -4.29 9.41 -6.92
C ASP A 236 -4.48 9.76 -5.47
N HIS A 237 -3.41 10.31 -4.89
CA HIS A 237 -3.29 10.41 -3.45
C HIS A 237 -4.62 10.97 -3.00
N GLY A 238 -5.21 10.30 -2.02
CA GLY A 238 -6.26 10.89 -1.22
C GLY A 238 -5.71 12.17 -0.57
N HIS A 239 -5.55 13.26 -1.33
CA HIS A 239 -6.36 14.41 -1.03
C HIS A 239 -7.73 13.84 -0.79
N ALA A 240 -8.14 13.83 0.47
CA ALA A 240 -9.52 13.60 0.85
C ALA A 240 -10.34 14.27 -0.24
N GLY A 241 -10.92 13.44 -1.12
CA GLY A 241 -11.76 13.94 -2.18
C GLY A 241 -12.77 14.81 -1.46
N PRO A 242 -13.11 15.98 -2.00
CA PRO A 242 -14.01 16.89 -1.32
C PRO A 242 -15.38 16.23 -1.01
N PHE A 243 -15.68 15.08 -1.63
CA PHE A 243 -16.72 14.13 -1.28
C PHE A 243 -16.17 12.70 -1.15
N GLU A 244 -16.82 11.87 -0.34
CA GLU A 244 -16.50 10.45 -0.14
C GLU A 244 -17.36 9.52 -1.02
N TRP A 245 -18.44 10.05 -1.62
CA TRP A 245 -19.37 9.27 -2.44
C TRP A 245 -20.02 10.11 -3.54
N ALA A 246 -20.21 9.51 -4.70
CA ALA A 246 -20.99 10.05 -5.82
C ALA A 246 -22.02 9.02 -6.29
N GLY A 247 -23.17 9.49 -6.80
CA GLY A 247 -24.17 8.62 -7.40
C GLY A 247 -25.08 9.36 -8.35
N VAL A 248 -25.48 8.71 -9.45
CA VAL A 248 -26.38 9.28 -10.45
C VAL A 248 -27.70 8.51 -10.54
N PHE A 249 -28.81 9.24 -10.56
CA PHE A 249 -30.16 8.69 -10.43
C PHE A 249 -31.04 9.02 -11.62
N GLU A 250 -31.88 8.06 -12.03
CA GLU A 250 -33.04 8.35 -12.89
C GLU A 250 -34.13 9.06 -12.07
N ILE A 251 -34.54 10.24 -12.52
CA ILE A 251 -35.55 11.07 -11.83
C ILE A 251 -36.85 11.04 -12.62
N ALA A 252 -37.85 10.33 -12.07
CA ALA A 252 -39.16 10.19 -12.71
C ALA A 252 -40.23 11.14 -12.14
N ASP A 253 -40.05 11.61 -10.91
CA ASP A 253 -40.98 12.47 -10.19
C ASP A 253 -40.48 13.91 -10.06
N SER A 254 -41.40 14.85 -9.78
CA SER A 254 -41.05 16.25 -9.53
C SER A 254 -40.61 16.52 -8.08
N SER A 255 -40.52 15.48 -7.25
CA SER A 255 -40.08 15.57 -5.85
C SER A 255 -39.58 14.22 -5.38
N HIS A 256 -38.45 14.23 -4.69
CA HIS A 256 -37.83 13.05 -4.06
C HIS A 256 -37.53 13.36 -2.59
N THR A 257 -37.17 12.34 -1.81
CA THR A 257 -36.80 12.50 -0.40
C THR A 257 -35.43 11.89 -0.16
N TRP A 258 -34.52 12.69 0.39
CA TRP A 258 -33.28 12.22 0.98
C TRP A 258 -33.49 11.92 2.48
N THR A 259 -33.06 10.76 2.96
CA THR A 259 -33.26 10.33 4.35
C THR A 259 -31.93 10.04 5.03
N MET A 260 -31.78 10.51 6.26
CA MET A 260 -30.65 10.19 7.14
C MET A 260 -31.22 9.66 8.46
N GLN A 261 -30.70 8.56 8.97
CA GLN A 261 -31.17 7.89 10.18
C GLN A 261 -30.04 7.71 11.19
N LYS A 262 -30.42 7.57 12.47
CA LYS A 262 -29.46 7.12 13.48
C LYS A 262 -29.17 5.64 13.33
N VAL A 263 -27.89 5.30 13.23
CA VAL A 263 -27.38 3.93 13.34
C VAL A 263 -26.89 3.73 14.79
N ASP A 264 -27.36 2.65 15.43
CA ASP A 264 -27.05 2.34 16.84
C ASP A 264 -27.30 3.48 17.86
N GLY A 265 -28.24 4.37 17.56
CA GLY A 265 -28.70 5.43 18.45
C GLY A 265 -27.98 6.78 18.32
N ALA A 266 -27.10 6.94 17.33
CA ALA A 266 -26.47 8.22 16.96
C ALA A 266 -26.48 8.41 15.43
N TYR A 267 -26.42 9.67 14.97
CA TYR A 267 -26.10 9.96 13.57
C TYR A 267 -24.57 9.87 13.40
N ALA A 268 -24.10 9.48 12.21
CA ALA A 268 -22.66 9.43 11.92
C ALA A 268 -22.01 10.81 12.10
N ASP A 269 -22.64 11.86 11.55
CA ASP A 269 -22.28 13.27 11.77
C ASP A 269 -23.53 14.12 12.10
N PRO A 270 -23.42 15.22 12.89
CA PRO A 270 -24.49 16.22 13.03
C PRO A 270 -24.94 16.90 11.73
N SER A 271 -24.13 16.88 10.66
CA SER A 271 -24.50 17.41 9.34
C SER A 271 -23.75 16.72 8.21
N MET A 272 -24.27 16.80 6.98
CA MET A 272 -23.57 16.30 5.79
C MET A 272 -23.74 17.27 4.63
N ARG A 273 -22.66 17.58 3.92
CA ARG A 273 -22.74 18.35 2.67
C ARG A 273 -23.09 17.44 1.49
N LEU A 274 -23.99 17.92 0.64
CA LEU A 274 -24.49 17.23 -0.53
C LEU A 274 -24.57 18.21 -1.71
N VAL A 275 -23.85 17.93 -2.78
CA VAL A 275 -23.97 18.65 -4.04
C VAL A 275 -24.91 17.89 -4.96
N LEU A 276 -25.87 18.59 -5.56
CA LEU A 276 -26.83 18.03 -6.50
C LEU A 276 -26.69 18.74 -7.85
N ILE A 277 -26.46 17.97 -8.93
CA ILE A 277 -26.25 18.48 -10.28
C ILE A 277 -27.23 17.79 -11.26
N PRO A 278 -28.11 18.54 -11.94
CA PRO A 278 -28.96 17.97 -12.99
C PRO A 278 -28.11 17.51 -14.17
N THR A 279 -28.32 16.28 -14.64
CA THR A 279 -27.60 15.71 -15.79
C THR A 279 -28.54 15.42 -16.96
N ASP A 280 -27.98 15.29 -18.16
CA ASP A 280 -28.74 14.96 -19.37
C ASP A 280 -29.15 13.47 -19.44
N ALA A 281 -28.43 12.61 -18.71
CA ALA A 281 -28.70 11.17 -18.59
C ALA A 281 -28.25 10.64 -17.21
N ALA A 282 -28.86 9.55 -16.76
CA ALA A 282 -28.44 8.86 -15.55
C ALA A 282 -27.43 7.76 -15.92
N THR A 283 -26.21 8.15 -16.27
CA THR A 283 -25.11 7.24 -16.61
C THR A 283 -23.83 7.68 -15.90
N GLU A 284 -22.91 6.75 -15.73
CA GLU A 284 -21.59 6.97 -15.12
C GLU A 284 -20.84 8.12 -15.80
N GLU A 285 -20.81 8.13 -17.14
CA GLU A 285 -20.12 9.19 -17.89
C GLU A 285 -20.74 10.58 -17.69
N ALA A 286 -22.05 10.64 -17.40
CA ALA A 286 -22.73 11.90 -17.09
C ALA A 286 -22.50 12.35 -15.63
N MET A 287 -22.16 11.41 -14.74
CA MET A 287 -21.74 11.65 -13.37
C MET A 287 -20.29 12.14 -13.34
N GLU A 288 -19.35 11.44 -13.96
CA GLU A 288 -17.94 11.88 -14.05
C GLU A 288 -17.84 13.27 -14.70
N ALA A 289 -18.57 13.52 -15.80
CA ALA A 289 -18.57 14.83 -16.44
C ALA A 289 -19.16 15.96 -15.58
N ALA A 290 -19.95 15.63 -14.55
CA ALA A 290 -20.51 16.59 -13.61
C ALA A 290 -19.60 16.83 -12.39
N GLU A 291 -18.52 16.06 -12.23
CA GLU A 291 -17.61 16.16 -11.09
C GLU A 291 -16.76 17.43 -11.10
N GLU A 292 -16.48 17.97 -12.29
CA GLU A 292 -15.67 19.17 -12.47
C GLU A 292 -16.21 20.34 -11.62
N GLY A 293 -15.44 20.77 -10.61
CA GLY A 293 -15.79 21.86 -9.72
C GLY A 293 -16.69 21.51 -8.53
N VAL A 294 -17.11 20.24 -8.36
CA VAL A 294 -17.82 19.76 -7.16
C VAL A 294 -17.00 20.03 -5.91
N GLY A 295 -15.68 19.90 -5.99
CA GLY A 295 -14.80 20.12 -4.85
C GLY A 295 -14.88 21.50 -4.25
N GLU A 296 -14.78 22.52 -5.10
CA GLU A 296 -14.95 23.90 -4.68
C GLU A 296 -16.36 24.16 -4.11
N MET A 297 -17.39 23.45 -4.61
CA MET A 297 -18.75 23.57 -4.11
C MET A 297 -18.93 22.96 -2.71
N ILE A 298 -18.32 21.79 -2.44
CA ILE A 298 -18.44 21.11 -1.14
C ILE A 298 -17.55 21.73 -0.09
N GLU A 299 -16.30 22.09 -0.41
CA GLU A 299 -15.38 22.68 0.56
C GLU A 299 -15.64 24.17 0.79
N GLY A 300 -16.25 24.83 -0.20
CA GLY A 300 -16.57 26.25 -0.14
C GLY A 300 -17.54 26.64 0.99
N ASP A 301 -17.58 27.94 1.30
CA ASP A 301 -18.49 28.53 2.29
C ASP A 301 -19.93 28.76 1.76
N SER A 302 -20.27 28.22 0.59
CA SER A 302 -21.48 28.58 -0.17
C SER A 302 -22.65 27.59 -0.08
N CYS A 303 -22.51 26.48 0.66
CA CYS A 303 -23.58 25.49 0.82
C CYS A 303 -24.81 26.10 1.51
N THR A 304 -25.99 25.85 0.96
CA THR A 304 -27.25 26.30 1.57
C THR A 304 -27.60 25.34 2.71
N VAL A 305 -27.68 25.85 3.94
CA VAL A 305 -28.11 25.05 5.10
C VAL A 305 -29.57 24.66 4.95
N ILE A 306 -29.87 23.37 5.10
CA ILE A 306 -31.21 22.78 5.05
C ILE A 306 -31.44 22.02 6.36
N GLU A 307 -32.47 22.42 7.11
CA GLU A 307 -32.84 21.78 8.37
C GLU A 307 -33.75 20.55 8.12
N ASP A 308 -33.81 19.63 9.08
CA ASP A 308 -34.73 18.47 9.02
C ASP A 308 -36.18 18.87 8.68
N GLY A 309 -36.70 18.27 7.62
CA GLY A 309 -38.04 18.51 7.07
C GLY A 309 -38.13 19.64 6.04
N GLU A 310 -37.02 20.31 5.71
CA GLU A 310 -36.97 21.37 4.70
C GLU A 310 -36.71 20.83 3.28
N THR A 311 -36.63 21.75 2.30
CA THR A 311 -36.53 21.41 0.87
C THR A 311 -35.24 21.97 0.28
N MET A 312 -34.46 21.11 -0.37
CA MET A 312 -33.33 21.46 -1.23
C MET A 312 -33.84 22.10 -2.52
N THR A 313 -33.79 23.43 -2.58
CA THR A 313 -34.22 24.22 -3.75
C THR A 313 -33.59 25.63 -3.73
N PRO A 314 -33.24 26.21 -4.89
CA PRO A 314 -33.26 25.62 -6.22
C PRO A 314 -32.01 24.76 -6.50
N ILE A 315 -32.15 23.75 -7.35
CA ILE A 315 -31.02 23.06 -7.98
C ILE A 315 -30.66 23.84 -9.25
N ALA A 316 -29.48 24.46 -9.28
CA ALA A 316 -29.02 25.20 -10.45
C ALA A 316 -28.53 24.24 -11.55
N ALA A 317 -28.43 24.74 -12.79
CA ALA A 317 -27.98 23.93 -13.92
C ALA A 317 -26.52 23.45 -13.75
N GLU A 318 -25.67 24.30 -13.18
CA GLU A 318 -24.25 23.99 -12.86
C GLU A 318 -24.10 23.34 -11.47
N GLY A 319 -25.19 22.91 -10.83
CA GLY A 319 -25.15 22.32 -9.49
C GLY A 319 -25.45 23.28 -8.34
N SER A 320 -25.87 22.71 -7.21
CA SER A 320 -26.12 23.41 -5.95
C SER A 320 -25.59 22.58 -4.77
N CYS A 321 -24.83 23.21 -3.85
CA CYS A 321 -24.45 22.58 -2.58
C CYS A 321 -25.48 22.87 -1.47
N PHE A 322 -25.79 21.82 -0.69
CA PHE A 322 -26.64 21.87 0.49
C PHE A 322 -25.92 21.28 1.69
N GLU A 323 -26.07 21.90 2.87
CA GLU A 323 -25.56 21.35 4.14
C GLU A 323 -26.76 20.86 4.96
N LEU A 324 -26.92 19.54 5.07
CA LEU A 324 -28.08 18.88 5.66
C LEU A 324 -27.88 18.75 7.17
N HIS A 325 -28.71 19.41 7.98
CA HIS A 325 -28.60 19.39 9.44
C HIS A 325 -29.59 18.38 10.02
N VAL A 326 -29.07 17.37 10.74
CA VAL A 326 -29.91 16.32 11.30
C VAL A 326 -30.77 16.83 12.45
N GLY A 327 -32.01 16.34 12.52
CA GLY A 327 -32.97 16.69 13.55
C GLY A 327 -32.72 15.99 14.88
N VAL A 328 -33.58 16.27 15.86
CA VAL A 328 -33.55 15.59 17.18
C VAL A 328 -34.19 14.18 17.14
N GLY A 329 -34.92 13.88 16.07
CA GLY A 329 -35.58 12.59 15.83
C GLY A 329 -34.58 11.48 15.50
N ASP A 330 -35.09 10.25 15.37
CA ASP A 330 -34.28 9.09 14.96
C ASP A 330 -34.14 8.97 13.43
N ASP A 331 -34.95 9.72 12.69
CA ASP A 331 -34.91 9.88 11.25
C ASP A 331 -35.00 11.39 10.94
N SER A 332 -34.19 11.86 10.00
CA SER A 332 -34.23 13.20 9.40
C SER A 332 -34.51 13.07 7.92
N THR A 333 -35.35 13.94 7.37
CA THR A 333 -35.78 13.84 5.96
C THR A 333 -35.71 15.18 5.26
N PHE A 334 -35.19 15.19 4.03
CA PHE A 334 -34.95 16.39 3.24
C PHE A 334 -35.62 16.23 1.88
N THR A 335 -36.52 17.14 1.53
CA THR A 335 -37.23 17.07 0.25
C THR A 335 -36.36 17.63 -0.87
N ILE A 336 -36.25 16.93 -2.00
CA ILE A 336 -35.54 17.39 -3.20
C ILE A 336 -36.57 17.90 -4.21
N ASP A 337 -36.48 19.17 -4.63
CA ASP A 337 -37.29 19.70 -5.73
C ASP A 337 -36.65 19.36 -7.08
N THR A 338 -37.06 18.23 -7.64
CA THR A 338 -36.56 17.72 -8.93
C THR A 338 -37.45 18.13 -10.11
N THR A 339 -38.22 19.22 -9.98
CA THR A 339 -39.13 19.67 -11.03
C THR A 339 -38.36 19.99 -12.32
N GLY A 340 -38.57 19.18 -13.36
CA GLY A 340 -37.95 19.38 -14.67
C GLY A 340 -36.55 18.78 -14.81
N VAL A 341 -36.11 18.01 -13.83
CA VAL A 341 -34.88 17.21 -13.85
C VAL A 341 -35.24 15.79 -14.27
N SER A 342 -34.51 15.20 -15.22
CA SER A 342 -34.72 13.82 -15.68
C SER A 342 -33.65 12.85 -15.17
N ALA A 343 -32.46 13.36 -14.85
CA ALA A 343 -31.39 12.64 -14.19
C ALA A 343 -30.64 13.60 -13.25
N LEU A 344 -30.13 13.07 -12.14
CA LEU A 344 -29.51 13.88 -11.09
C LEU A 344 -28.28 13.15 -10.55
N ALA A 345 -27.12 13.79 -10.64
CA ALA A 345 -25.91 13.38 -9.94
C ALA A 345 -25.89 14.00 -8.53
N ALA A 346 -25.44 13.22 -7.55
CA ALA A 346 -25.32 13.61 -6.16
C ALA A 346 -23.92 13.26 -5.65
N TYR A 347 -23.26 14.21 -4.98
CA TYR A 347 -21.93 14.04 -4.40
C TYR A 347 -22.02 14.37 -2.91
N ALA A 348 -21.67 13.41 -2.06
CA ALA A 348 -21.84 13.49 -0.62
C ALA A 348 -20.50 13.53 0.10
N GLN A 349 -20.36 14.47 1.03
CA GLN A 349 -19.20 14.57 1.90
C GLN A 349 -18.89 13.27 2.64
N HIS A 350 -19.92 12.50 3.00
CA HIS A 350 -19.81 11.19 3.62
C HIS A 350 -20.57 10.14 2.83
N VAL A 351 -20.17 8.87 2.95
CA VAL A 351 -20.89 7.76 2.33
C VAL A 351 -22.32 7.69 2.88
N PRO A 352 -23.37 7.88 2.06
CA PRO A 352 -24.75 7.98 2.56
C PRO A 352 -25.25 6.78 3.36
N THR A 353 -24.68 5.59 3.13
CA THR A 353 -25.01 4.35 3.84
C THR A 353 -24.63 4.39 5.32
N GLU A 354 -23.73 5.26 5.75
CA GLU A 354 -23.43 5.50 7.17
C GLU A 354 -24.63 6.05 7.95
N PHE A 355 -25.61 6.63 7.23
CA PHE A 355 -26.84 7.16 7.79
C PHE A 355 -28.03 6.21 7.59
N GLU A 356 -27.81 4.95 7.23
CA GLU A 356 -28.89 3.99 6.97
C GLU A 356 -29.10 2.98 8.11
N ARG A 357 -30.29 3.03 8.72
CA ARG A 357 -30.71 2.01 9.69
C ARG A 357 -31.63 0.97 9.05
N ASP A 358 -32.66 1.44 8.36
CA ASP A 358 -33.71 0.61 7.75
C ASP A 358 -34.42 1.22 6.54
N ALA A 359 -34.01 2.40 6.09
CA ALA A 359 -34.45 3.05 4.87
C ALA A 359 -33.22 3.52 4.08
N HIS A 360 -33.25 3.28 2.76
CA HIS A 360 -32.21 3.74 1.86
C HIS A 360 -32.27 5.27 1.70
N TYR A 361 -31.14 5.90 1.37
CA TYR A 361 -31.00 7.35 1.43
C TYR A 361 -31.88 8.11 0.43
N LEU A 362 -32.25 7.55 -0.73
CA LEU A 362 -33.11 8.23 -1.72
C LEU A 362 -34.43 7.49 -2.00
N ALA A 363 -35.54 8.23 -2.00
CA ALA A 363 -36.86 7.68 -2.33
C ALA A 363 -37.71 8.57 -3.25
N ASP A 364 -38.56 7.92 -4.05
CA ASP A 364 -39.55 8.54 -4.94
C ASP A 364 -40.73 9.20 -4.17
N SER A 365 -41.63 9.87 -4.89
CA SER A 365 -42.77 10.56 -4.25
C SER A 365 -43.80 9.62 -3.61
N ALA A 366 -43.74 8.32 -3.91
CA ALA A 366 -44.54 7.27 -3.29
C ALA A 366 -43.82 6.58 -2.11
N GLY A 367 -42.56 6.95 -1.83
CA GLY A 367 -41.72 6.37 -0.79
C GLY A 367 -41.10 5.03 -1.19
N ASN A 368 -41.01 4.72 -2.49
CA ASN A 368 -40.20 3.60 -2.96
C ASN A 368 -38.75 4.05 -3.08
N ASP A 369 -37.87 3.14 -2.72
CA ASP A 369 -36.42 3.29 -2.82
C ASP A 369 -35.97 3.49 -4.29
N ILE A 370 -34.98 4.35 -4.48
CA ILE A 370 -34.28 4.58 -5.74
C ILE A 370 -32.78 4.33 -5.52
N GLU A 371 -32.28 3.31 -6.20
CA GLU A 371 -30.86 2.99 -6.27
C GLU A 371 -30.16 3.87 -7.34
N PRO A 372 -28.88 4.21 -7.15
CA PRO A 372 -28.10 4.86 -8.19
C PRO A 372 -27.93 3.94 -9.40
N VAL A 373 -27.90 4.53 -10.59
CA VAL A 373 -27.61 3.81 -11.84
C VAL A 373 -26.13 3.49 -11.96
N ALA A 374 -25.30 4.43 -11.52
CA ALA A 374 -23.86 4.29 -11.27
C ALA A 374 -23.54 5.07 -9.99
N GLN A 375 -22.56 4.60 -9.24
CA GLN A 375 -22.07 5.26 -8.04
C GLN A 375 -20.57 5.07 -7.94
N GLU A 376 -19.89 6.00 -7.30
CA GLU A 376 -18.48 5.91 -6.93
C GLU A 376 -18.41 6.15 -5.43
N SER A 377 -17.52 5.43 -4.77
CA SER A 377 -17.23 5.64 -3.35
C SER A 377 -15.73 5.60 -3.21
N VAL A 378 -15.16 6.33 -2.25
CA VAL A 378 -13.78 6.05 -1.82
C VAL A 378 -13.76 4.59 -1.34
N GLY A 379 -13.28 3.69 -2.19
CA GLY A 379 -13.36 2.23 -2.01
C GLY A 379 -14.16 1.42 -3.06
N SER A 380 -14.68 2.02 -4.15
CA SER A 380 -15.19 1.28 -5.31
C SER A 380 -15.22 2.19 -6.54
N HIS A 381 -14.31 1.99 -7.51
CA HIS A 381 -14.62 1.66 -8.91
C HIS A 381 -13.39 1.73 -9.85
N ASP A 382 -13.15 0.60 -10.53
CA ASP A 382 -12.66 0.47 -11.93
C ASP A 382 -13.73 0.97 -12.92
N HIS A 383 -13.50 1.54 -14.12
CA HIS A 383 -12.34 1.62 -15.03
C HIS A 383 -12.42 2.88 -15.93
N ASP A 384 -11.24 3.42 -16.24
CA ASP A 384 -10.79 4.11 -17.46
C ASP A 384 -11.74 4.19 -18.68
N HIS A 385 -12.00 5.42 -19.15
CA HIS A 385 -11.89 5.73 -20.58
C HIS A 385 -11.32 7.13 -20.87
N GLY A 386 -10.10 7.15 -21.40
CA GLY A 386 -9.40 8.31 -21.91
C GLY A 386 -10.18 9.23 -22.87
N GLY A 387 -9.98 10.53 -22.66
CA GLY A 387 -10.36 11.62 -23.55
C GLY A 387 -9.40 12.80 -23.39
N HIS A 388 -8.51 12.98 -24.38
CA HIS A 388 -7.57 14.10 -24.45
C HIS A 388 -8.23 15.47 -24.23
N GLY A 389 -7.71 16.23 -23.27
CA GLY A 389 -7.95 17.66 -23.08
C GLY A 389 -6.76 18.28 -22.33
N GLU A 390 -6.27 19.40 -22.84
CA GLU A 390 -5.01 20.04 -22.46
C GLU A 390 -4.99 20.63 -21.04
N GLU A 391 -3.98 20.30 -20.24
CA GLU A 391 -3.59 20.98 -19.00
C GLU A 391 -2.04 21.05 -19.05
N GLY A 392 -1.35 22.18 -18.94
CA GLY A 392 -1.42 23.12 -17.83
C GLY A 392 -0.47 22.67 -16.73
N GLU A 393 0.83 22.96 -16.85
CA GLU A 393 1.87 22.64 -15.86
C GLU A 393 1.41 22.94 -14.42
N ILE A 394 1.28 21.89 -13.61
CA ILE A 394 1.26 21.98 -12.15
C ILE A 394 2.56 21.32 -11.69
N GLU A 395 3.49 22.13 -11.16
CA GLU A 395 4.68 21.62 -10.46
C GLU A 395 4.23 20.84 -9.21
N ALA A 396 4.46 19.53 -9.23
CA ALA A 396 4.39 18.69 -8.03
C ALA A 396 5.48 19.12 -7.04
N GLY A 397 5.11 19.28 -5.78
CA GLY A 397 6.04 19.61 -4.70
C GLY A 397 7.03 18.48 -4.44
N GLU A 398 8.30 18.83 -4.21
CA GLU A 398 9.45 17.94 -4.04
C GLU A 398 9.47 17.07 -2.75
N ASP A 399 8.34 16.77 -2.10
CA ASP A 399 8.31 16.11 -0.77
C ASP A 399 7.48 14.81 -0.70
N GLU A 400 7.28 14.09 -1.81
CA GLU A 400 6.84 12.68 -1.79
C GLU A 400 8.10 11.80 -1.60
N GLU A 401 8.44 11.43 -0.36
CA GLU A 401 9.61 10.61 -0.03
C GLU A 401 9.43 9.18 -0.56
N ALA A 402 9.85 8.95 -1.81
CA ALA A 402 9.91 7.63 -2.43
C ALA A 402 10.74 6.65 -1.57
N PHE A 403 10.30 5.39 -1.49
CA PHE A 403 11.09 4.33 -0.86
C PHE A 403 12.40 4.15 -1.65
N ASN A 404 13.51 4.66 -1.11
CA ASN A 404 14.83 4.42 -1.72
C ASN A 404 15.28 2.96 -1.48
N TYR A 405 14.83 2.34 -0.39
CA TYR A 405 15.28 1.02 0.05
C TYR A 405 14.11 0.06 0.24
N ASP A 406 14.34 -1.22 -0.06
CA ASP A 406 13.46 -2.30 0.36
C ASP A 406 13.46 -2.39 1.90
N PRO A 407 12.32 -2.18 2.58
CA PRO A 407 12.25 -2.24 4.02
C PRO A 407 12.21 -3.68 4.57
N HIS A 408 11.94 -4.70 3.76
CA HIS A 408 11.58 -6.06 4.17
C HIS A 408 12.76 -6.93 4.65
N SER A 409 13.78 -6.30 5.22
CA SER A 409 14.99 -6.93 5.73
C SER A 409 14.74 -7.95 6.85
N TRP A 410 13.59 -7.88 7.54
CA TRP A 410 13.23 -8.84 8.58
C TRP A 410 12.91 -10.23 8.02
N LEU A 411 12.60 -10.37 6.72
CA LEU A 411 12.39 -11.68 6.08
C LEU A 411 13.71 -12.46 5.87
N ASP A 412 14.86 -11.85 6.13
CA ASP A 412 16.14 -12.55 6.25
C ASP A 412 16.45 -12.87 7.72
N PRO A 413 16.47 -14.16 8.14
CA PRO A 413 16.76 -14.53 9.52
C PRO A 413 18.10 -14.03 10.07
N VAL A 414 19.08 -13.75 9.19
CA VAL A 414 20.39 -13.22 9.59
C VAL A 414 20.30 -11.73 9.90
N SER A 415 19.59 -10.97 9.08
CA SER A 415 19.33 -9.54 9.31
C SER A 415 18.42 -9.34 10.52
N PHE A 416 17.36 -10.13 10.67
CA PHE A 416 16.47 -10.08 11.83
C PHE A 416 17.20 -10.36 13.16
N LYS A 417 18.25 -11.17 13.13
CA LYS A 417 19.14 -11.39 14.27
C LYS A 417 19.96 -10.14 14.64
N GLU A 418 20.37 -9.32 13.67
CA GLU A 418 21.02 -8.03 13.97
C GLU A 418 20.01 -7.04 14.56
N GLN A 419 18.78 -7.00 14.04
CA GLN A 419 17.70 -6.18 14.58
C GLN A 419 17.38 -6.56 16.04
N ALA A 420 17.38 -7.86 16.38
CA ALA A 420 17.25 -8.34 17.76
C ALA A 420 18.35 -7.77 18.70
N LYS A 421 19.57 -7.54 18.21
CA LYS A 421 20.64 -6.94 19.02
C LYS A 421 20.39 -5.45 19.29
N VAL A 422 19.80 -4.73 18.34
CA VAL A 422 19.40 -3.33 18.52
C VAL A 422 18.38 -3.24 19.64
N VAL A 423 17.33 -4.06 19.58
CA VAL A 423 16.29 -4.14 20.63
C VAL A 423 16.90 -4.52 21.99
N LEU A 424 17.79 -5.50 22.03
CA LEU A 424 18.49 -5.90 23.27
C LEU A 424 19.23 -4.73 23.92
N GLU A 425 20.04 -4.00 23.16
CA GLU A 425 20.82 -2.88 23.72
C GLU A 425 19.92 -1.72 24.15
N ALA A 426 18.87 -1.42 23.37
CA ALA A 426 17.88 -0.41 23.73
C ALA A 426 17.15 -0.74 25.05
N LEU A 427 16.68 -1.98 25.20
CA LEU A 427 16.00 -2.43 26.41
C LEU A 427 16.94 -2.45 27.63
N LYS A 428 18.20 -2.87 27.47
CA LYS A 428 19.20 -2.82 28.55
C LYS A 428 19.51 -1.40 29.00
N GLU A 429 19.50 -0.44 28.08
CA GLU A 429 19.73 0.96 28.38
C GLU A 429 18.54 1.58 29.11
N ALA A 430 17.33 1.32 28.62
CA ALA A 430 16.08 1.87 29.17
C ALA A 430 15.69 1.23 30.51
N PHE A 431 15.88 -0.10 30.65
CA PHE A 431 15.49 -0.86 31.85
C PHE A 431 16.66 -1.70 32.41
N PRO A 432 17.67 -1.06 33.04
CA PRO A 432 18.88 -1.75 33.51
C PRO A 432 18.65 -2.82 34.59
N SER A 433 17.51 -2.79 35.30
CA SER A 433 17.13 -3.80 36.30
C SER A 433 16.96 -5.19 35.70
N ASP A 434 16.47 -5.25 34.46
CA ASP A 434 16.07 -6.48 33.77
C ASP A 434 17.07 -6.90 32.67
N ALA A 435 18.18 -6.16 32.55
CA ALA A 435 19.24 -6.38 31.57
C ALA A 435 19.74 -7.84 31.49
N SER A 436 19.83 -8.56 32.62
CA SER A 436 20.22 -9.98 32.60
C SER A 436 19.15 -10.90 32.01
N THR A 437 17.87 -10.58 32.21
CA THR A 437 16.73 -11.28 31.63
C THR A 437 16.71 -11.06 30.13
N PHE A 438 16.79 -9.81 29.68
CA PHE A 438 16.87 -9.47 28.25
C PHE A 438 18.03 -10.16 27.55
N THR A 439 19.21 -10.17 28.17
CA THR A 439 20.39 -10.83 27.58
C THR A 439 20.15 -12.33 27.40
N ALA A 440 19.62 -13.02 28.42
CA ALA A 440 19.36 -14.46 28.34
C ALA A 440 18.28 -14.80 27.30
N ASN A 441 17.22 -13.99 27.24
CA ASN A 441 16.13 -14.15 26.28
C ASN A 441 16.60 -13.90 24.84
N ALA A 442 17.34 -12.80 24.60
CA ALA A 442 17.92 -12.48 23.31
C ALA A 442 18.91 -13.56 22.83
N GLU A 443 19.78 -14.08 23.71
CA GLU A 443 20.67 -15.20 23.35
C GLU A 443 19.89 -16.45 22.91
N SER A 444 18.79 -16.76 23.60
CA SER A 444 17.90 -17.86 23.24
C SER A 444 17.20 -17.62 21.89
N TYR A 445 16.67 -16.42 21.67
CA TYR A 445 15.98 -16.07 20.43
C TYR A 445 16.92 -16.02 19.22
N MET A 446 18.09 -15.38 19.35
CA MET A 446 19.11 -15.35 18.31
C MET A 446 19.61 -16.77 17.94
N SER A 447 19.66 -17.70 18.90
CA SER A 447 19.97 -19.11 18.61
C SER A 447 18.87 -19.81 17.81
N GLN A 448 17.60 -19.41 17.97
CA GLN A 448 16.50 -19.91 17.15
C GLN A 448 16.59 -19.36 15.73
N LEU A 449 16.96 -18.08 15.55
CA LEU A 449 17.23 -17.48 14.25
C LEU A 449 18.40 -18.14 13.53
N ASP A 450 19.48 -18.49 14.24
CA ASP A 450 20.58 -19.28 13.67
C ASP A 450 20.13 -20.66 13.18
N SER A 451 19.22 -21.31 13.94
CA SER A 451 18.62 -22.58 13.54
C SER A 451 17.71 -22.41 12.33
N LEU A 452 16.89 -21.35 12.30
CA LEU A 452 15.99 -21.03 11.19
C LEU A 452 16.79 -20.81 9.91
N HIS A 453 17.86 -20.01 9.99
CA HIS A 453 18.77 -19.79 8.87
C HIS A 453 19.35 -21.11 8.33
N SER A 454 19.80 -21.99 9.23
CA SER A 454 20.34 -23.32 8.87
C SER A 454 19.27 -24.24 8.24
N ASP A 455 18.03 -24.15 8.73
CA ASP A 455 16.89 -24.89 8.19
C ASP A 455 16.63 -24.44 6.74
N PHE A 456 16.58 -23.14 6.46
CA PHE A 456 16.44 -22.58 5.10
C PHE A 456 17.58 -23.01 4.16
N GLN A 457 18.85 -22.92 4.59
CA GLN A 457 19.99 -23.38 3.77
C GLN A 457 19.92 -24.88 3.42
N THR A 458 19.30 -25.67 4.30
CA THR A 458 19.12 -27.12 4.08
C THR A 458 17.90 -27.39 3.21
N ALA A 459 16.86 -26.58 3.34
CA ALA A 459 15.59 -26.69 2.63
C ALA A 459 15.68 -26.25 1.17
N LEU A 460 16.40 -25.14 0.94
CA LEU A 460 16.57 -24.47 -0.34
C LEU A 460 18.05 -24.47 -0.72
N PRO A 461 18.66 -25.65 -0.92
CA PRO A 461 20.07 -25.71 -1.25
C PRO A 461 20.31 -25.12 -2.64
N SER A 462 21.40 -24.38 -2.79
CA SER A 462 21.84 -23.80 -4.07
C SER A 462 22.41 -24.85 -5.04
N ASP A 463 22.39 -26.13 -4.69
CA ASP A 463 22.71 -27.23 -5.60
C ASP A 463 21.42 -27.81 -6.18
N SER A 464 21.51 -28.48 -7.33
CA SER A 464 20.39 -28.78 -8.25
C SER A 464 19.31 -29.75 -7.72
N SER A 465 18.97 -29.74 -6.42
CA SER A 465 17.90 -30.55 -5.85
C SER A 465 16.53 -29.89 -6.00
N CYS A 466 16.45 -28.56 -5.99
CA CYS A 466 15.23 -27.85 -6.37
C CYS A 466 15.09 -27.88 -7.90
N THR A 467 13.86 -27.99 -8.38
CA THR A 467 13.58 -28.01 -9.82
C THR A 467 13.60 -26.62 -10.45
N ASP A 468 13.41 -25.60 -9.63
CA ASP A 468 13.40 -24.19 -10.01
C ASP A 468 13.99 -23.33 -8.88
N ASN A 469 14.31 -22.07 -9.17
CA ASN A 469 14.61 -21.04 -8.18
C ASN A 469 13.76 -19.77 -8.36
N LYS A 470 12.84 -19.77 -9.34
CA LYS A 470 11.88 -18.68 -9.52
C LYS A 470 10.68 -18.83 -8.58
N VAL A 471 10.33 -17.75 -7.89
CA VAL A 471 9.19 -17.66 -6.98
C VAL A 471 8.30 -16.54 -7.49
N ILE A 472 7.04 -16.85 -7.75
CA ILE A 472 6.09 -15.88 -8.28
C ILE A 472 5.16 -15.47 -7.16
N ALA A 473 5.22 -14.20 -6.74
CA ALA A 473 4.48 -13.69 -5.60
C ALA A 473 3.57 -12.53 -5.99
N ASN A 474 2.51 -12.26 -5.24
CA ASN A 474 1.64 -11.11 -5.47
C ASN A 474 2.20 -9.78 -4.89
N HIS A 475 3.22 -9.86 -4.03
CA HIS A 475 3.85 -8.71 -3.40
C HIS A 475 5.37 -8.85 -3.43
N ASN A 476 6.06 -7.74 -3.65
CA ASN A 476 7.51 -7.69 -3.78
C ASN A 476 8.22 -7.40 -2.44
N ALA A 477 7.97 -8.23 -1.43
CA ALA A 477 8.60 -8.09 -0.10
C ALA A 477 9.89 -8.91 0.08
N TYR A 478 10.24 -9.77 -0.88
CA TYR A 478 11.11 -10.92 -0.57
C TYR A 478 12.57 -10.76 -1.01
N SER A 479 13.03 -9.56 -1.38
CA SER A 479 14.35 -9.34 -1.99
C SER A 479 15.52 -9.77 -1.10
N TYR A 480 15.45 -9.52 0.21
CA TYR A 480 16.49 -9.97 1.14
C TYR A 480 16.54 -11.49 1.26
N LEU A 481 15.37 -12.14 1.31
CA LEU A 481 15.26 -13.59 1.32
C LEU A 481 15.81 -14.18 0.01
N ALA A 482 15.46 -13.57 -1.12
CA ALA A 482 15.91 -13.92 -2.45
C ALA A 482 17.42 -13.93 -2.56
N LYS A 483 18.05 -12.81 -2.18
CA LYS A 483 19.51 -12.67 -2.16
C LYS A 483 20.19 -13.65 -1.21
N ARG A 484 19.59 -13.93 -0.05
CA ARG A 484 20.18 -14.83 0.96
C ARG A 484 20.22 -16.28 0.51
N TYR A 485 19.19 -16.73 -0.20
CA TYR A 485 18.95 -18.13 -0.52
C TYR A 485 18.93 -18.44 -2.03
N ASP A 486 19.43 -17.52 -2.86
CA ASP A 486 19.60 -17.69 -4.32
C ASP A 486 18.27 -17.97 -5.06
N LEU A 487 17.22 -17.24 -4.65
CA LEU A 487 15.90 -17.27 -5.28
C LEU A 487 15.73 -16.06 -6.21
N LYS A 488 14.86 -16.20 -7.21
CA LYS A 488 14.46 -15.12 -8.11
C LYS A 488 12.97 -14.86 -7.91
N PHE A 489 12.63 -13.75 -7.26
CA PHE A 489 11.23 -13.36 -7.10
C PHE A 489 10.75 -12.61 -8.33
N ILE A 490 9.54 -12.93 -8.77
CA ILE A 490 8.80 -12.24 -9.81
C ILE A 490 7.49 -11.82 -9.16
N SER A 491 7.20 -10.53 -9.15
CA SER A 491 5.94 -10.02 -8.64
C SER A 491 4.91 -10.03 -9.76
N ILE A 492 3.76 -10.65 -9.55
CA ILE A 492 2.59 -10.45 -10.42
C ILE A 492 1.90 -9.16 -9.99
N HIS A 493 1.67 -8.27 -10.94
CA HIS A 493 0.97 -7.01 -10.72
C HIS A 493 -0.55 -7.22 -10.72
N GLY A 494 -1.29 -6.25 -10.16
CA GLY A 494 -2.76 -6.28 -10.08
C GLY A 494 -3.33 -7.11 -8.92
N LEU A 495 -2.51 -7.85 -8.18
CA LEU A 495 -2.96 -8.62 -7.01
C LEU A 495 -2.53 -7.93 -5.72
N ASP A 496 -3.17 -6.80 -5.45
CA ASP A 496 -3.07 -6.16 -4.15
C ASP A 496 -3.41 -7.18 -3.04
N PRO A 497 -2.53 -7.35 -2.02
CA PRO A 497 -2.84 -8.19 -0.86
C PRO A 497 -4.11 -7.76 -0.10
N GLU A 498 -4.54 -6.51 -0.22
CA GLU A 498 -5.52 -5.90 0.70
C GLU A 498 -6.86 -5.57 0.01
N GLY A 499 -6.86 -5.40 -1.32
CA GLY A 499 -8.04 -5.11 -2.15
C GLY A 499 -8.68 -6.34 -2.80
N GLU A 500 -9.93 -6.21 -3.24
CA GLU A 500 -10.48 -7.14 -4.23
C GLU A 500 -9.93 -6.73 -5.60
N PRO A 501 -9.11 -7.56 -6.26
CA PRO A 501 -8.49 -7.19 -7.52
C PRO A 501 -9.55 -7.06 -8.61
N SER A 502 -9.30 -6.14 -9.54
CA SER A 502 -10.21 -5.91 -10.65
C SER A 502 -10.31 -7.14 -11.56
N ALA A 503 -11.35 -7.19 -12.38
CA ALA A 503 -11.44 -8.22 -13.40
C ALA A 503 -10.28 -8.13 -14.43
N ALA A 504 -9.73 -6.92 -14.63
CA ALA A 504 -8.58 -6.69 -15.50
C ALA A 504 -7.30 -7.24 -14.87
N ASP A 505 -7.07 -6.98 -13.58
CA ASP A 505 -5.91 -7.47 -12.84
C ASP A 505 -5.89 -9.00 -12.79
N ILE A 506 -7.05 -9.62 -12.54
CA ILE A 506 -7.16 -11.08 -12.58
C ILE A 506 -6.85 -11.60 -13.99
N ALA A 507 -7.28 -10.91 -15.05
CA ALA A 507 -7.00 -11.31 -16.42
C ALA A 507 -5.51 -11.18 -16.77
N GLU A 508 -4.86 -10.09 -16.35
CA GLU A 508 -3.41 -9.86 -16.52
C GLU A 508 -2.60 -10.94 -15.78
N ALA A 509 -2.92 -11.20 -14.51
CA ALA A 509 -2.28 -12.25 -13.73
C ALA A 509 -2.45 -13.64 -14.38
N VAL A 510 -3.63 -13.94 -14.92
CA VAL A 510 -3.89 -15.20 -15.64
C VAL A 510 -3.09 -15.29 -16.94
N GLU A 511 -2.95 -14.19 -17.68
CA GLU A 511 -2.13 -14.14 -18.89
C GLU A 511 -0.67 -14.43 -18.55
N GLU A 512 -0.09 -13.70 -17.59
CA GLU A 512 1.30 -13.89 -17.14
C GLU A 512 1.56 -15.32 -16.65
N ILE A 513 0.65 -15.88 -15.83
CA ILE A 513 0.74 -17.28 -15.35
C ILE A 513 0.83 -18.27 -16.52
N ASN A 514 0.01 -18.07 -17.55
CA ASN A 514 -0.03 -18.97 -18.70
C ASN A 514 1.19 -18.79 -19.61
N GLU A 515 1.66 -17.56 -19.81
CA GLU A 515 2.80 -17.24 -20.68
C GLU A 515 4.13 -17.74 -20.09
N GLU A 516 4.36 -17.48 -18.82
CA GLU A 516 5.57 -17.90 -18.09
C GLU A 516 5.51 -19.37 -17.64
N GLY A 517 4.34 -20.01 -17.75
CA GLY A 517 4.14 -21.42 -17.39
C GLY A 517 4.23 -21.66 -15.88
N ILE A 518 3.76 -20.69 -15.09
CA ILE A 518 3.83 -20.66 -13.63
C ILE A 518 2.93 -21.75 -13.05
N THR A 519 3.48 -22.66 -12.25
CA THR A 519 2.70 -23.76 -11.66
C THR A 519 2.23 -23.50 -10.23
N VAL A 520 2.88 -22.57 -9.53
CA VAL A 520 2.54 -22.19 -8.15
C VAL A 520 2.64 -20.67 -8.04
N LEU A 521 1.57 -20.05 -7.56
CA LEU A 521 1.47 -18.65 -7.19
C LEU A 521 1.58 -18.54 -5.67
N PHE A 522 2.49 -17.70 -5.20
CA PHE A 522 2.64 -17.37 -3.79
C PHE A 522 1.85 -16.11 -3.48
N ILE A 523 1.04 -16.16 -2.42
CA ILE A 523 0.23 -15.03 -1.98
C ILE A 523 0.53 -14.69 -0.52
N GLU A 524 0.19 -13.46 -0.15
CA GLU A 524 0.31 -12.99 1.22
C GLU A 524 -0.78 -13.59 2.10
N GLU A 525 -0.54 -13.62 3.41
CA GLU A 525 -1.47 -14.17 4.38
C GLU A 525 -2.83 -13.44 4.44
N TYR A 526 -2.93 -12.21 3.91
CA TYR A 526 -4.13 -11.38 3.89
C TYR A 526 -4.83 -11.27 2.53
N THR A 527 -4.23 -11.78 1.45
CA THR A 527 -4.83 -11.79 0.11
C THR A 527 -6.24 -12.41 0.12
N SER A 528 -7.18 -11.75 -0.58
CA SER A 528 -8.58 -12.20 -0.66
C SER A 528 -8.72 -13.60 -1.26
N GLU A 529 -9.52 -14.46 -0.63
CA GLU A 529 -9.80 -15.81 -1.16
C GLU A 529 -10.55 -15.75 -2.51
N SER A 530 -11.41 -14.73 -2.75
CA SER A 530 -12.17 -14.60 -4.00
C SER A 530 -11.29 -14.30 -5.22
N ALA A 531 -10.26 -13.46 -5.01
CA ALA A 531 -9.24 -13.13 -6.00
C ALA A 531 -8.53 -14.39 -6.50
N VAL A 532 -8.05 -15.17 -5.54
CA VAL A 532 -7.26 -16.38 -5.74
C VAL A 532 -8.10 -17.46 -6.42
N ASP A 533 -9.33 -17.69 -5.95
CA ASP A 533 -10.25 -18.69 -6.51
C ASP A 533 -10.53 -18.42 -8.01
N SER A 534 -10.66 -17.14 -8.38
CA SER A 534 -10.89 -16.71 -9.76
C SER A 534 -9.70 -17.01 -10.66
N ILE A 535 -8.47 -16.73 -10.19
CA ILE A 535 -7.23 -17.05 -10.92
C ILE A 535 -7.06 -18.57 -11.08
N VAL A 536 -7.29 -19.34 -10.00
CA VAL A 536 -7.18 -20.80 -10.02
C VAL A 536 -8.18 -21.41 -11.01
N GLU A 537 -9.41 -20.90 -11.08
CA GLU A 537 -10.40 -21.41 -12.05
C GLU A 537 -10.00 -21.08 -13.50
N GLN A 538 -9.52 -19.85 -13.75
CA GLN A 538 -9.21 -19.38 -15.10
C GLN A 538 -7.90 -19.97 -15.68
N THR A 539 -6.97 -20.38 -14.82
CA THR A 539 -5.72 -21.06 -15.22
C THR A 539 -5.90 -22.55 -15.52
N LYS A 540 -7.11 -23.11 -15.34
CA LYS A 540 -7.39 -24.51 -15.66
C LYS A 540 -7.20 -24.79 -17.14
N SER A 541 -6.28 -25.69 -17.43
CA SER A 541 -5.95 -26.10 -18.80
C SER A 541 -5.70 -27.60 -18.90
N ASP A 542 -5.51 -28.11 -20.12
CA ASP A 542 -5.17 -29.52 -20.36
C ASP A 542 -3.84 -29.91 -19.67
N THR A 543 -2.93 -28.95 -19.48
CA THR A 543 -1.63 -29.12 -18.81
C THR A 543 -1.70 -28.86 -17.31
N MET A 544 -2.71 -28.13 -16.84
CA MET A 544 -2.90 -27.75 -15.44
C MET A 544 -4.38 -27.94 -15.04
N PRO A 545 -4.85 -29.19 -14.87
CA PRO A 545 -6.28 -29.50 -14.73
C PRO A 545 -6.91 -28.99 -13.42
N ASN A 546 -6.07 -28.62 -12.44
CA ASN A 546 -6.51 -28.09 -11.16
C ASN A 546 -6.37 -26.56 -11.07
N GLY A 547 -5.86 -25.90 -12.11
CA GLY A 547 -5.43 -24.50 -12.02
C GLY A 547 -4.07 -24.36 -11.34
N VAL A 548 -3.60 -23.12 -11.24
CA VAL A 548 -2.33 -22.78 -10.58
C VAL A 548 -2.39 -23.23 -9.12
N GLY A 549 -1.30 -23.79 -8.60
CA GLY A 549 -1.18 -24.06 -7.17
C GLY A 549 -1.09 -22.74 -6.41
N VAL A 550 -1.61 -22.70 -5.19
CA VAL A 550 -1.55 -21.50 -4.36
C VAL A 550 -0.88 -21.85 -3.05
N GLU A 551 0.15 -21.09 -2.71
CA GLU A 551 0.94 -21.22 -1.50
C GLU A 551 1.06 -19.88 -0.79
N TYR A 552 1.34 -19.87 0.51
CA TYR A 552 1.43 -18.65 1.29
C TYR A 552 2.87 -18.28 1.64
N LEU A 553 3.21 -17.02 1.45
CA LEU A 553 4.37 -16.38 2.06
C LEU A 553 3.89 -15.35 3.06
N TYR A 554 4.64 -15.23 4.17
CA TYR A 554 4.21 -14.44 5.30
C TYR A 554 5.10 -13.21 5.43
N THR A 555 4.52 -12.01 5.34
CA THR A 555 5.23 -10.73 5.47
C THR A 555 5.32 -10.29 6.92
N MET A 556 4.37 -10.68 7.77
CA MET A 556 4.42 -10.41 9.22
C MET A 556 4.49 -8.90 9.56
N GLU A 557 3.94 -8.05 8.71
CA GLU A 557 3.70 -6.64 9.02
C GLU A 557 2.57 -6.49 10.04
N MET A 558 1.54 -7.33 9.89
CA MET A 558 0.38 -7.42 10.76
C MET A 558 0.40 -8.66 11.64
N GLU A 559 -0.46 -8.69 12.66
CA GLU A 559 -0.61 -9.86 13.53
C GLU A 559 -1.07 -11.08 12.71
N PRO A 560 -0.74 -12.32 13.08
CA PRO A 560 -1.16 -13.49 12.32
C PRO A 560 -2.64 -13.83 12.52
N LYS A 561 -3.29 -14.37 11.47
CA LYS A 561 -4.65 -14.93 11.54
C LYS A 561 -4.78 -16.06 12.57
N ASP A 562 -3.74 -16.88 12.74
CA ASP A 562 -3.66 -17.90 13.81
C ASP A 562 -2.82 -17.36 14.97
N ILE A 563 -3.46 -17.08 16.10
CA ILE A 563 -2.80 -16.48 17.28
C ILE A 563 -1.67 -17.34 17.88
N SER A 564 -1.61 -18.62 17.49
CA SER A 564 -0.55 -19.52 17.94
C SER A 564 0.71 -19.43 17.10
N ASP A 565 0.67 -18.72 15.98
CA ASP A 565 1.83 -18.42 15.17
C ASP A 565 2.69 -17.32 15.78
N ASP A 566 3.99 -17.49 15.59
CA ASP A 566 5.03 -16.53 15.90
C ASP A 566 5.93 -16.34 14.67
N TYR A 567 6.86 -15.40 14.73
CA TYR A 567 7.80 -15.15 13.64
C TYR A 567 8.52 -16.44 13.16
N ILE A 568 8.93 -17.32 14.09
CA ILE A 568 9.68 -18.53 13.74
C ILE A 568 8.77 -19.56 13.06
N SER A 569 7.51 -19.71 13.50
CA SER A 569 6.55 -20.62 12.89
C SER A 569 6.16 -20.16 11.50
N MET A 570 5.90 -18.87 11.30
CA MET A 570 5.53 -18.30 10.00
C MET A 570 6.68 -18.38 9.00
N MET A 571 7.89 -18.01 9.38
CA MET A 571 9.06 -18.20 8.52
C MET A 571 9.28 -19.67 8.11
N ARG A 572 8.99 -20.62 9.02
CA ARG A 572 9.04 -22.05 8.67
C ARG A 572 7.90 -22.48 7.76
N LYS A 573 6.72 -21.88 7.87
CA LYS A 573 5.62 -22.11 6.92
C LYS A 573 6.01 -21.60 5.53
N SER A 574 6.48 -20.35 5.41
CA SER A 574 7.03 -19.80 4.17
C SER A 574 8.10 -20.69 3.56
N MET A 575 9.06 -21.15 4.38
CA MET A 575 10.10 -22.09 3.92
C MET A 575 9.51 -23.38 3.33
N ASN A 576 8.50 -23.96 3.98
CA ASN A 576 7.89 -25.21 3.51
C ASN A 576 7.08 -24.98 2.22
N SER A 577 6.34 -23.87 2.13
CA SER A 577 5.64 -23.46 0.92
C SER A 577 6.62 -23.24 -0.25
N LEU A 578 7.76 -22.57 -0.01
CA LEU A 578 8.83 -22.41 -1.00
C LEU A 578 9.36 -23.76 -1.48
N LYS A 579 9.62 -24.71 -0.56
CA LYS A 579 10.07 -26.05 -0.96
C LYS A 579 9.04 -26.76 -1.85
N GLU A 580 7.77 -26.68 -1.49
CA GLU A 580 6.68 -27.28 -2.25
C GLU A 580 6.59 -26.68 -3.66
N GLY A 581 6.58 -25.35 -3.77
CA GLY A 581 6.49 -24.66 -5.05
C GLY A 581 7.73 -24.80 -5.93
N LEU A 582 8.92 -24.84 -5.35
CA LEU A 582 10.20 -24.97 -6.07
C LEU A 582 10.59 -26.44 -6.37
N GLY A 583 9.81 -27.40 -5.90
CA GLY A 583 10.04 -28.83 -6.11
C GLY A 583 11.29 -29.37 -5.40
N CYS A 584 11.60 -28.81 -4.22
CA CYS A 584 12.60 -29.29 -3.27
C CYS A 584 11.97 -30.34 -2.31
#